data_AF-A0A2D6KF60-F1
#
_entry.id   AF-A0A2D6KF60-F1
#
_cell.length_a   1.000
_cell.length_b   1.000
_cell.length_c   1.000
_cell.angle_alpha   90.00
_cell.angle_beta   90.00
_cell.angle_gamma   90.00
#
_symmetry.space_group_name_H-M   'P 1'
#
loop_
_entity.id
_entity.type
_entity.pdbx_description
1 polymer ?
#
loop_
_entity_poly.entity_id
_entity_poly.type
_entity_poly.pdbx_seq_one_letter_code
_entity_poly.pdbx_strand_id
1 'polypeptide(L)'
;MSILFYQMGGFFGYSIGDVLRTWADMGIFAYGLPFLMIFALVYGILDKTQILGQNKGVNSVIGLAFGLLALQFDYVSGFYASIFPYAGMGLAVLLIAMILMGLTSQGQPVNRAWLGIGIVIGIIVLISSVSDMFWLGGTAAGLVSAMPALLAIGIIIGLMAWVMNSGGDGGPPSR
;
A
#
# COMPACT_ATOMS: atom_id res chain seq x y z
N MET A 1 39.12 23.81 -32.56
CA MET A 1 37.98 24.71 -32.80
C MET A 1 37.06 24.06 -33.82
N SER A 2 36.03 23.35 -33.35
CA SER A 2 34.92 22.81 -34.14
C SER A 2 33.96 22.18 -33.12
N ILE A 3 33.18 23.04 -32.46
CA ILE A 3 31.73 23.17 -32.67
C ILE A 3 30.99 22.10 -31.88
N LEU A 4 30.57 22.55 -30.70
CA LEU A 4 29.44 22.09 -29.93
C LEU A 4 28.26 21.82 -30.87
N PHE A 5 28.01 20.57 -31.20
CA PHE A 5 26.69 20.14 -31.64
C PHE A 5 25.82 20.04 -30.40
N TYR A 6 25.34 21.21 -29.98
CA TYR A 6 24.16 21.34 -29.15
C TYR A 6 23.06 20.50 -29.80
N GLN A 7 22.71 19.41 -29.11
CA GLN A 7 21.60 18.53 -29.41
C GLN A 7 20.29 19.34 -29.25
N MET A 8 20.00 20.21 -30.22
CA MET A 8 18.75 20.93 -30.37
C MET A 8 17.82 20.05 -31.22
N GLY A 9 17.09 19.14 -30.57
CA GLY A 9 16.22 18.22 -31.27
C GLY A 9 15.56 17.19 -30.37
N GLY A 10 14.87 17.64 -29.33
CA GLY A 10 14.05 16.78 -28.48
C GLY A 10 12.78 17.53 -28.11
N PHE A 11 11.69 17.18 -28.79
CA PHE A 11 10.31 17.58 -28.58
C PHE A 11 10.00 17.95 -27.10
N PHE A 12 9.64 19.22 -26.88
CA PHE A 12 9.13 19.76 -25.61
C PHE A 12 7.84 19.04 -25.20
N GLY A 13 7.97 17.89 -24.57
CA GLY A 13 6.93 17.26 -23.78
C GLY A 13 7.58 16.81 -22.49
N TYR A 14 7.35 17.54 -21.40
CA TYR A 14 7.65 17.00 -20.07
C TYR A 14 6.81 15.73 -19.93
N SER A 15 7.43 14.56 -20.07
CA SER A 15 6.71 13.32 -19.80
C SER A 15 6.39 13.28 -18.31
N ILE A 16 5.32 12.59 -17.92
CA ILE A 16 5.03 12.41 -16.49
C ILE A 16 6.22 11.75 -15.78
N GLY A 17 6.97 10.89 -16.47
CA GLY A 17 8.19 10.29 -15.94
C GLY A 17 9.27 11.32 -15.60
N ASP A 18 9.45 12.35 -16.42
CA ASP A 18 10.43 13.43 -16.16
C ASP A 18 10.00 14.28 -14.97
N VAL A 19 8.71 14.58 -14.85
CA VAL A 19 8.15 15.32 -13.70
C VAL A 19 8.35 14.50 -12.41
N LEU A 20 7.99 13.22 -12.44
CA LEU A 20 8.14 12.33 -11.29
C LEU A 20 9.62 12.17 -10.89
N ARG A 21 10.53 12.04 -11.85
CA ARG A 21 11.97 11.99 -11.57
C ARG A 21 12.45 13.30 -10.94
N THR A 22 12.06 14.43 -11.50
CA THR A 22 12.41 15.75 -10.93
C THR A 22 11.89 15.89 -9.50
N TRP A 23 10.68 15.41 -9.21
CA TRP A 23 10.12 15.42 -7.86
C TRP A 23 10.84 14.48 -6.90
N ALA A 24 11.24 13.30 -7.38
CA ALA A 24 12.07 12.37 -6.62
C ALA A 24 13.42 13.02 -6.27
N ASP A 25 14.08 13.65 -7.25
CA ASP A 25 15.38 14.31 -7.08
C ASP A 25 15.29 15.53 -6.14
N MET A 26 14.17 16.26 -6.17
CA MET A 26 13.88 17.34 -5.23
C MET A 26 13.47 16.84 -3.82
N GLY A 27 13.38 15.53 -3.61
CA GLY A 27 13.00 14.93 -2.33
C GLY A 27 11.50 15.08 -1.99
N ILE A 28 10.63 15.44 -2.93
CA ILE A 28 9.19 15.59 -2.68
C ILE A 28 8.58 14.27 -2.19
N PHE A 29 9.01 13.13 -2.74
CA PHE A 29 8.52 11.83 -2.26
C PHE A 29 9.16 11.42 -0.93
N ALA A 30 10.39 11.84 -0.68
CA ALA A 30 11.10 11.54 0.57
C ALA A 30 10.56 12.34 1.76
N TYR A 31 10.05 13.55 1.55
CA TYR A 31 9.60 14.43 2.64
C TYR A 31 8.12 14.84 2.52
N GLY A 32 7.63 15.13 1.32
CA GLY A 32 6.24 15.53 1.10
C GLY A 32 5.23 14.42 1.38
N LEU A 33 5.51 13.18 0.96
CA LEU A 33 4.61 12.06 1.25
C LEU A 33 4.54 11.71 2.74
N PRO A 34 5.67 11.58 3.48
CA PRO A 34 5.61 11.39 4.93
C PRO A 34 4.88 12.51 5.66
N PHE A 35 5.11 13.77 5.27
CA PHE A 35 4.41 14.92 5.83
C PHE A 35 2.90 14.80 5.67
N LEU A 36 2.41 14.58 4.44
CA LEU A 36 0.97 14.50 4.17
C LEU A 36 0.31 13.38 4.95
N MET A 37 1.02 12.29 5.17
CA MET A 37 0.51 11.14 5.89
C MET A 37 0.44 11.35 7.39
N ILE A 38 1.47 11.94 7.99
CA ILE A 38 1.43 12.31 9.41
C ILE A 38 0.37 13.38 9.63
N PHE A 39 0.30 14.38 8.76
CA PHE A 39 -0.76 15.39 8.75
C PHE A 39 -2.15 14.73 8.72
N ALA A 40 -2.40 13.85 7.75
CA ALA A 40 -3.70 13.20 7.57
C ALA A 40 -4.06 12.29 8.75
N LEU A 41 -3.09 11.56 9.30
CA LEU A 41 -3.28 10.68 10.45
C LEU A 41 -3.62 11.49 11.71
N VAL A 42 -2.82 12.50 12.04
CA VAL A 42 -3.06 13.36 13.21
C VAL A 42 -4.38 14.10 13.07
N TYR A 43 -4.63 14.73 11.91
CA TYR A 43 -5.89 15.39 11.63
C TYR A 43 -7.08 14.44 11.76
N GLY A 44 -7.00 13.26 11.13
CA GLY A 44 -8.06 12.26 11.13
C GLY A 44 -8.35 11.74 12.54
N ILE A 45 -7.33 11.52 13.36
CA ILE A 45 -7.49 11.14 14.77
C ILE A 45 -8.21 12.26 15.54
N LEU A 46 -7.76 13.51 15.42
CA LEU A 46 -8.38 14.64 16.12
C LEU A 46 -9.85 14.85 15.69
N ASP A 47 -10.15 14.71 14.40
CA ASP A 47 -11.50 14.84 13.86
C ASP A 47 -12.39 13.65 14.25
N LYS A 48 -11.87 12.43 14.32
CA LYS A 48 -12.66 11.26 14.75
C LYS A 48 -12.88 11.19 16.25
N THR A 49 -11.88 11.57 17.04
CA THR A 49 -11.97 11.53 18.51
C THR A 49 -12.68 12.73 19.10
N GLN A 50 -12.76 13.85 18.37
CA GLN A 50 -13.41 15.08 18.84
C GLN A 50 -12.79 15.61 20.15
N ILE A 51 -11.52 15.28 20.42
CA ILE A 51 -10.85 15.62 21.69
C ILE A 51 -10.69 17.14 21.89
N LEU A 52 -10.65 17.90 20.79
CA LEU A 52 -10.62 19.37 20.77
C LEU A 52 -11.98 19.99 20.39
N GLY A 53 -13.03 19.17 20.39
CA GLY A 53 -14.35 19.52 19.86
C GLY A 53 -14.40 19.58 18.33
N GLN A 54 -15.52 20.09 17.81
CA GLN A 54 -15.82 20.17 16.37
C GLN A 54 -15.12 21.36 15.68
N ASN A 55 -13.81 21.53 15.90
CA ASN A 55 -13.04 22.63 15.32
C ASN A 55 -12.04 22.13 14.25
N LYS A 56 -12.53 22.02 13.02
CA LYS A 56 -11.73 21.57 11.86
C LYS A 56 -10.53 22.47 11.56
N GLY A 57 -10.63 23.76 11.86
CA GLY A 57 -9.53 24.72 11.69
C GLY A 57 -8.37 24.40 12.63
N VAL A 58 -8.67 24.23 13.92
CA VAL A 58 -7.68 23.87 14.94
C VAL A 58 -7.07 22.50 14.65
N ASN A 59 -7.89 21.51 14.31
CA ASN A 59 -7.40 20.17 13.96
C ASN A 59 -6.44 20.21 12.76
N SER A 60 -6.73 21.02 11.74
CA SER A 60 -5.86 21.22 10.57
C SER A 60 -4.52 21.84 10.95
N VAL A 61 -4.53 22.90 11.76
CA VAL A 61 -3.31 23.59 12.20
C VAL A 61 -2.43 22.66 13.02
N ILE A 62 -3.01 21.88 13.93
CA ILE A 62 -2.27 20.92 14.75
C ILE A 62 -1.71 19.80 13.87
N GLY A 63 -2.52 19.22 12.98
CA GLY A 63 -2.03 18.24 12.02
C GLY A 63 -0.86 18.76 11.21
N LEU A 64 -0.91 20.01 10.73
CA LEU A 64 0.16 20.65 9.96
C LEU A 64 1.43 20.82 10.81
N ALA A 65 1.27 21.30 12.04
CA ALA A 65 2.40 21.45 12.97
C ALA A 65 3.10 20.12 13.23
N PHE A 66 2.33 19.06 13.55
CA PHE A 66 2.91 17.73 13.77
C PHE A 66 3.54 17.14 12.51
N GLY A 67 2.90 17.29 11.35
CA GLY A 67 3.47 16.86 10.08
C GLY A 67 4.81 17.52 9.78
N LEU A 68 4.91 18.85 9.94
CA LEU A 68 6.15 19.59 9.69
C LEU A 68 7.22 19.30 10.75
N LEU A 69 6.85 19.19 12.03
CA LEU A 69 7.78 18.84 13.11
C LEU A 69 8.39 17.46 12.89
N ALA A 70 7.60 16.50 12.40
CA ALA A 70 8.07 15.16 12.14
C ALA A 70 9.12 15.10 11.02
N LEU A 71 9.07 16.03 10.06
CA LEU A 71 10.08 16.11 8.99
C LEU A 71 11.46 16.56 9.48
N GLN A 72 11.57 17.17 10.67
CA GLN A 72 12.88 17.58 11.20
C GLN A 72 13.80 16.39 11.50
N PHE A 73 13.23 15.19 11.63
CA PHE A 73 13.99 13.97 11.90
C PHE A 73 14.07 13.13 10.64
N ASP A 74 15.27 13.05 10.05
CA ASP A 74 15.52 12.24 8.83
C ASP A 74 15.12 10.78 9.00
N TYR A 75 15.21 10.26 10.22
CA TYR A 75 14.75 8.90 10.57
C TYR A 75 13.26 8.67 10.25
N VAL A 76 12.41 9.67 10.50
CA VAL A 76 10.97 9.56 10.26
C VAL A 76 10.71 9.49 8.76
N SER A 77 11.33 10.38 7.99
CA SER A 77 11.24 10.40 6.53
C SER A 77 11.71 9.08 5.91
N GLY A 78 12.85 8.53 6.36
CA GLY A 78 13.38 7.25 5.87
C GLY A 78 12.50 6.04 6.22
N PHE A 79 11.93 6.01 7.44
CA PHE A 79 10.98 4.98 7.85
C PHE A 79 9.75 4.95 6.95
N TYR A 80 9.15 6.11 6.70
CA TYR A 80 7.97 6.22 5.86
C TYR A 80 8.28 5.97 4.38
N ALA A 81 9.42 6.43 3.85
CA ALA A 81 9.85 6.11 2.49
C ALA A 81 9.99 4.59 2.26
N SER A 82 10.26 3.83 3.32
CA SER A 82 10.32 2.36 3.26
C SER A 82 8.94 1.72 3.43
N ILE A 83 8.12 2.16 4.39
CA ILE A 83 6.80 1.56 4.66
C ILE A 83 5.76 1.89 3.59
N PHE A 84 5.79 3.08 3.00
CA PHE A 84 4.75 3.51 2.05
C PHE A 84 4.63 2.63 0.81
N PRO A 85 5.72 2.27 0.12
CA PRO A 85 5.66 1.32 -0.98
C PRO A 85 4.97 0.01 -0.56
N TYR A 86 5.30 -0.52 0.62
CA TYR A 86 4.70 -1.76 1.13
C TYR A 86 3.22 -1.61 1.48
N ALA A 87 2.84 -0.54 2.18
CA ALA A 87 1.46 -0.26 2.53
C ALA A 87 0.61 -0.04 1.28
N GLY A 88 1.12 0.68 0.27
CA GLY A 88 0.47 0.90 -1.01
C GLY A 88 0.23 -0.41 -1.77
N MET A 89 1.24 -1.27 -1.84
CA MET A 89 1.09 -2.61 -2.42
C MET A 89 0.06 -3.46 -1.67
N GLY A 90 0.10 -3.47 -0.33
CA GLY A 90 -0.87 -4.20 0.49
C GLY A 90 -2.31 -3.72 0.29
N LEU A 91 -2.52 -2.40 0.23
CA LEU A 91 -3.82 -1.80 -0.05
C LEU A 91 -4.30 -2.11 -1.47
N ALA A 92 -3.42 -2.06 -2.47
CA ALA A 92 -3.77 -2.43 -3.85
C ALA A 92 -4.23 -3.90 -3.93
N VAL A 93 -3.54 -4.80 -3.25
CA VAL A 93 -3.94 -6.22 -3.18
C VAL A 93 -5.29 -6.38 -2.46
N LEU A 94 -5.49 -5.70 -1.34
CA LEU A 94 -6.76 -5.72 -0.61
C LEU A 94 -7.91 -5.21 -1.48
N LEU A 95 -7.70 -4.12 -2.23
CA LEU A 95 -8.67 -3.59 -3.18
C LEU A 95 -9.01 -4.60 -4.28
N ILE A 96 -8.00 -5.24 -4.87
CA ILE A 96 -8.21 -6.30 -5.86
C ILE A 96 -9.03 -7.45 -5.25
N ALA A 97 -8.70 -7.89 -4.04
CA ALA A 97 -9.43 -8.94 -3.35
C ALA A 97 -10.90 -8.55 -3.07
N MET A 98 -11.15 -7.30 -2.63
CA MET A 98 -12.49 -6.78 -2.42
C MET A 98 -13.29 -6.70 -3.72
N ILE A 99 -12.66 -6.31 -4.84
CA ILE A 99 -13.29 -6.27 -6.16
C ILE A 99 -13.69 -7.68 -6.60
N LEU A 100 -12.79 -8.67 -6.47
CA LEU A 100 -13.08 -10.06 -6.82
C LEU A 100 -14.20 -10.65 -5.95
N MET A 101 -14.21 -10.34 -4.64
CA MET A 101 -15.28 -10.75 -3.73
C MET A 101 -16.62 -10.09 -4.10
N GLY A 102 -16.61 -8.79 -4.39
CA GLY A 102 -17.81 -8.05 -4.79
C GLY A 102 -18.40 -8.52 -6.12
N LEU A 103 -17.55 -8.79 -7.12
CA LEU A 103 -17.96 -9.31 -8.43
C LEU A 103 -18.55 -10.72 -8.34
N THR A 104 -17.97 -11.59 -7.50
CA THR A 104 -18.45 -12.97 -7.33
C THR A 104 -19.69 -13.07 -6.43
N SER A 105 -19.95 -12.06 -5.61
CA SER A 105 -21.07 -11.99 -4.68
C SER A 105 -22.34 -11.33 -5.24
N GLN A 106 -22.49 -11.22 -6.57
CA GLN A 106 -23.75 -10.78 -7.18
C GLN A 106 -24.89 -11.80 -6.95
N GLY A 107 -25.48 -11.75 -5.75
CA GLY A 107 -26.81 -12.29 -5.43
C GLY A 107 -26.97 -13.81 -5.35
N GLN A 108 -25.91 -14.60 -5.52
CA GLN A 108 -25.92 -16.07 -5.35
C GLN A 108 -24.81 -16.52 -4.39
N PRO A 109 -24.97 -17.65 -3.68
CA PRO A 109 -23.91 -18.17 -2.82
C PRO A 109 -22.67 -18.40 -3.68
N VAL A 110 -21.62 -17.63 -3.39
CA VAL A 110 -20.37 -17.64 -4.15
C VAL A 110 -19.91 -19.09 -4.28
N ASN A 111 -19.89 -19.60 -5.52
CA ASN A 111 -19.46 -20.95 -5.77
C ASN A 111 -17.99 -21.06 -5.33
N ARG A 112 -17.71 -21.90 -4.34
CA ARG A 112 -16.40 -22.04 -3.67
C ARG A 112 -15.24 -22.20 -4.66
N ALA A 113 -15.50 -22.73 -5.86
CA ALA A 113 -14.53 -22.85 -6.94
C ALA A 113 -14.06 -21.50 -7.51
N TRP A 114 -14.95 -20.52 -7.71
CA TRP A 114 -14.60 -19.21 -8.25
C TRP A 114 -13.84 -18.34 -7.24
N LEU A 115 -14.19 -18.46 -5.96
CA LEU A 115 -13.47 -17.83 -4.85
C LEU A 115 -12.05 -18.43 -4.73
N GLY A 116 -11.92 -19.75 -4.87
CA GLY A 116 -10.61 -20.42 -4.91
C GLY A 116 -9.70 -19.94 -6.04
N ILE A 117 -10.25 -19.72 -7.24
CA ILE A 117 -9.48 -19.20 -8.39
C ILE A 117 -9.03 -17.75 -8.14
N GLY A 118 -9.90 -16.90 -7.60
CA GLY A 118 -9.55 -15.51 -7.24
C GLY A 118 -8.45 -15.46 -6.16
N ILE A 119 -8.50 -16.36 -5.18
CA ILE A 119 -7.47 -16.51 -4.16
C ILE A 119 -6.15 -16.96 -4.77
N VAL A 120 -6.15 -17.96 -5.65
CA VAL A 120 -4.92 -18.45 -6.30
C VAL A 120 -4.29 -17.36 -7.14
N ILE A 121 -5.07 -16.60 -7.91
CA ILE A 121 -4.57 -15.46 -8.70
C ILE A 121 -4.04 -14.35 -7.78
N GLY A 122 -4.74 -14.02 -6.70
CA GLY A 122 -4.29 -13.03 -5.72
C GLY A 122 -2.98 -13.44 -5.02
N ILE A 123 -2.84 -14.71 -4.67
CA ILE A 123 -1.60 -15.29 -4.11
C ILE A 123 -0.48 -15.26 -5.15
N ILE A 124 -0.75 -15.62 -6.40
CA ILE A 124 0.26 -15.55 -7.48
C ILE A 124 0.72 -14.11 -7.70
N VAL A 125 -0.21 -13.13 -7.77
CA VAL A 125 0.14 -11.72 -7.92
C VAL A 125 0.93 -11.20 -6.72
N LEU A 126 0.57 -11.61 -5.50
CA LEU A 126 1.32 -11.29 -4.28
C LEU A 126 2.75 -11.86 -4.33
N ILE A 127 2.88 -13.14 -4.67
CA ILE A 127 4.18 -13.81 -4.78
C ILE A 127 5.01 -13.18 -5.90
N SER A 128 4.41 -12.88 -7.06
CA SER A 128 5.07 -12.24 -8.19
C SER A 128 5.52 -10.81 -7.87
N SER A 129 4.69 -10.03 -7.18
CA SER A 129 5.04 -8.65 -6.77
C SER A 129 6.19 -8.65 -5.75
N VAL A 130 6.23 -9.65 -4.88
CA VAL A 130 7.32 -9.83 -3.91
C VAL A 130 8.55 -10.44 -4.60
N SER A 131 8.40 -11.34 -5.58
CA SER A 131 9.53 -11.96 -6.27
C SER A 131 10.25 -11.01 -7.23
N ASP A 132 9.53 -10.10 -7.89
CA ASP A 132 10.15 -9.05 -8.71
C ASP A 132 10.95 -8.05 -7.86
N MET A 133 10.59 -7.89 -6.59
CA MET A 133 11.35 -7.09 -5.62
C MET A 133 12.58 -7.82 -5.08
N PHE A 134 12.61 -9.15 -5.18
CA PHE A 134 13.68 -10.01 -4.69
C PHE A 134 14.39 -10.67 -5.87
N TRP A 135 15.23 -9.90 -6.59
CA TRP A 135 16.29 -10.52 -7.39
C TRP A 135 17.13 -11.39 -6.44
N LEU A 136 16.98 -12.70 -6.61
CA LEU A 136 17.57 -13.80 -5.86
C LEU A 136 19.09 -13.63 -5.66
N GLY A 137 19.49 -12.94 -4.60
CA GLY A 137 20.81 -13.06 -4.00
C GLY A 137 20.82 -14.32 -3.13
N GLY A 138 20.98 -15.49 -3.76
CA GLY A 138 20.85 -16.83 -3.19
C GLY A 138 21.65 -17.11 -1.91
N THR A 139 21.20 -16.56 -0.79
CA THR A 139 21.80 -16.70 0.55
C THR A 139 20.70 -16.77 1.59
N ALA A 140 20.99 -17.44 2.72
CA ALA A 140 20.07 -17.59 3.85
C ALA A 140 19.56 -16.25 4.42
N ALA A 141 20.29 -15.14 4.20
CA ALA A 141 19.86 -13.79 4.56
C ALA A 141 18.61 -13.33 3.78
N GLY A 142 18.42 -13.78 2.54
CA GLY A 142 17.23 -13.51 1.73
C GLY A 142 15.98 -14.20 2.25
N LEU A 143 16.11 -15.38 2.88
CA LEU A 143 14.99 -16.02 3.56
C LEU A 143 14.57 -15.23 4.80
N VAL A 144 15.54 -14.79 5.61
CA VAL A 144 15.27 -14.03 6.84
C VAL A 144 14.60 -12.69 6.53
N SER A 145 15.01 -12.00 5.47
CA SER A 145 14.35 -10.76 5.03
C SER A 145 12.99 -10.99 4.37
N ALA A 146 12.74 -12.17 3.80
CA ALA A 146 11.43 -12.58 3.31
C ALA A 146 10.49 -13.08 4.41
N MET A 147 10.99 -13.37 5.63
CA MET A 147 10.17 -13.90 6.75
C MET A 147 8.94 -13.04 7.07
N PRO A 148 9.00 -11.69 7.13
CA PRO A 148 7.82 -10.88 7.42
C PRO A 148 6.74 -11.02 6.34
N ALA A 149 7.14 -11.10 5.06
CA ALA A 149 6.22 -11.30 3.94
C ALA A 149 5.62 -12.72 3.95
N LEU A 150 6.45 -13.74 4.21
CA LEU A 150 6.00 -15.12 4.33
C LEU A 150 5.04 -15.32 5.51
N LEU A 151 5.29 -14.65 6.64
CA LEU A 151 4.39 -14.64 7.79
C LEU A 151 3.08 -13.92 7.47
N ALA A 152 3.11 -12.78 6.78
CA ALA A 152 1.90 -12.08 6.35
C ALA A 152 1.06 -12.95 5.40
N ILE A 153 1.70 -13.63 4.44
CA ILE A 153 1.04 -14.61 3.55
C ILE A 153 0.43 -15.75 4.38
N GLY A 154 1.18 -16.32 5.32
CA GLY A 154 0.70 -17.38 6.20
C GLY A 154 -0.50 -16.95 7.06
N ILE A 155 -0.49 -15.73 7.59
CA ILE A 155 -1.61 -15.15 8.36
C ILE A 155 -2.83 -14.96 7.47
N ILE A 156 -2.65 -14.43 6.25
CA ILE A 156 -3.75 -14.24 5.30
C ILE A 156 -4.36 -15.60 4.92
N ILE A 157 -3.54 -16.61 4.61
CA ILE A 157 -4.01 -17.97 4.32
C ILE A 157 -4.73 -18.57 5.53
N GLY A 158 -4.19 -18.39 6.74
CA GLY A 158 -4.81 -18.87 7.97
C GLY A 158 -6.16 -18.22 8.27
N LEU A 159 -6.25 -16.90 8.10
CA LEU A 159 -7.50 -16.16 8.23
C LEU A 159 -8.53 -16.61 7.18
N MET A 160 -8.10 -16.83 5.95
CA MET A 160 -9.00 -17.35 4.90
C MET A 160 -9.49 -18.76 5.20
N ALA A 161 -8.61 -19.67 5.63
CA ALA A 161 -8.99 -21.04 6.01
C ALA A 161 -9.96 -21.05 7.21
N TRP A 162 -9.75 -20.15 8.17
CA TRP A 162 -10.65 -19.96 9.30
C TRP A 162 -12.03 -19.48 8.85
N VAL A 163 -12.10 -18.46 7.97
CA VAL A 163 -13.35 -17.97 7.39
C VAL A 163 -14.10 -19.09 6.65
N MET A 164 -13.39 -19.92 5.88
CA MET A 164 -13.96 -21.07 5.16
C MET A 164 -14.58 -22.12 6.08
N ASN A 165 -13.98 -22.37 7.25
CA ASN A 165 -14.50 -23.33 8.22
C ASN A 165 -15.59 -22.76 9.14
N SER A 166 -15.65 -21.44 9.33
CA SER A 166 -16.71 -20.78 10.12
C SER A 166 -18.04 -20.60 9.39
N GLY A 167 -18.09 -20.81 8.06
CA GLY A 167 -19.31 -20.68 7.25
C GLY A 167 -20.13 -21.97 7.11
N GLY A 168 -19.97 -22.93 8.03
CA GLY A 168 -20.43 -24.32 7.86
C GLY A 168 -21.70 -24.77 8.60
N ASP A 169 -22.21 -24.05 9.61
CA ASP A 169 -23.30 -24.55 10.46
C ASP A 169 -24.54 -23.65 10.44
N GLY A 170 -25.37 -23.83 9.41
CA GLY A 170 -26.63 -23.08 9.27
C GLY A 170 -27.61 -23.73 8.29
N GLY A 171 -27.86 -25.03 8.40
CA GLY A 171 -28.98 -25.68 7.71
C GLY A 171 -30.23 -25.68 8.60
N PRO A 172 -31.41 -25.21 8.13
CA PRO A 172 -32.60 -25.13 8.97
C PRO A 172 -33.14 -26.52 9.34
N PRO A 173 -33.82 -26.67 10.50
CA PRO A 173 -34.36 -27.96 10.94
C PRO A 173 -35.46 -28.42 10.00
N SER A 174 -35.25 -29.58 9.37
CA SER A 174 -36.27 -30.30 8.62
C SER A 174 -37.35 -30.78 9.59
N ARG A 175 -38.56 -30.26 9.40
CA ARG A 175 -39.80 -30.79 9.97
C ARG A 175 -40.10 -32.18 9.42
#